data_AF-A0A916Q663-F1
#
_entry.id   AF-A0A916Q663-F1
#
_cell.length_a   1.000
_cell.length_b   1.000
_cell.length_c   1.000
_cell.angle_alpha   90.00
_cell.angle_beta   90.00
_cell.angle_gamma   90.00
#
_symmetry.space_group_name_H-M   'P 1'
#
loop_
_entity.id
_entity.type
_entity.pdbx_description
1 polymer ?
#
loop_
_entity_poly.entity_id
_entity_poly.type
_entity_poly.pdbx_seq_one_letter_code
_entity_poly.pdbx_strand_id
1 'polypeptide(L)'
;MSLDQEKAQIPSSPIPKWLIWAIARDNNYQPTLLGHIALSGALISIALISWIIMFVISTAWEKEWIFKPERITVEQLESATAKLSPTIYERNRMISQFQEIERLADKHANIMGFFYKQYYISLATMGACAALAIVSLFFISKVGWERVNNALINIFIVTSGIVIFYGNISLIFQQKDNLEASQKIYVNYLGLRNEVLSYLATGETIANESITPAKFIHYVDRELKSISFVRLGFDPKSIPDFSKQFYDKPATSK
;
A
#
# COMPACT_ATOMS: atom_id res chain seq x y z
N MET A 1 32.62 62.48 18.64
CA MET A 1 31.50 61.53 18.43
C MET A 1 32.07 60.30 17.75
N SER A 2 32.51 59.30 18.52
CA SER A 2 32.89 58.00 17.98
C SER A 2 31.64 57.12 17.93
N LEU A 3 31.31 56.66 16.73
CA LEU A 3 30.30 55.63 16.53
C LEU A 3 30.91 54.30 16.97
N ASP A 4 30.58 53.87 18.18
CA ASP A 4 30.85 52.52 18.66
C ASP A 4 30.16 51.52 17.74
N GLN A 5 30.95 50.79 16.95
CA GLN A 5 30.49 49.64 16.19
C GLN A 5 30.17 48.52 17.18
N GLU A 6 28.90 48.43 17.56
CA GLU A 6 28.31 47.27 18.22
C GLU A 6 28.51 46.04 17.32
N LYS A 7 29.58 45.29 17.57
CA LYS A 7 29.83 44.00 16.92
C LYS A 7 28.70 43.06 17.34
N ALA A 8 27.70 42.91 16.48
CA ALA A 8 26.65 41.91 16.63
C ALA A 8 27.32 40.54 16.87
N GLN A 9 27.21 40.06 18.11
CA GLN A 9 27.63 38.71 18.49
C GLN A 9 26.78 37.73 17.68
N ILE A 10 27.36 37.19 16.61
CA ILE A 10 26.73 36.12 15.85
C ILE A 10 26.57 34.95 16.83
N PRO A 11 25.34 34.50 17.12
CA PRO A 11 25.12 33.41 18.06
C PRO A 11 25.91 32.20 17.60
N SER A 12 26.76 31.67 18.49
CA SER A 12 27.55 30.47 18.23
C SER A 12 26.61 29.35 17.80
N SER A 13 26.74 28.91 16.55
CA SER A 13 25.94 27.84 15.97
C SER A 13 25.94 26.61 16.90
N PRO A 14 24.76 26.03 17.22
CA PRO A 14 24.66 24.81 18.02
C PRO A 14 25.13 23.54 17.28
N ILE A 15 25.56 23.66 16.02
CA ILE A 15 25.96 22.52 15.21
C ILE A 15 27.44 22.19 15.49
N PRO A 16 27.78 20.93 15.81
CA PRO A 16 29.16 20.52 16.02
C PRO A 16 30.05 20.86 14.82
N LYS A 17 31.22 21.44 15.08
CA LYS A 17 32.16 21.86 14.01
C LYS A 17 32.59 20.73 13.08
N TRP A 18 32.71 19.51 13.60
CA TRP A 18 33.07 18.32 12.81
C TRP A 18 32.00 17.98 11.75
N LEU A 19 30.73 18.25 12.05
CA LEU A 19 29.61 17.99 11.14
C LEU A 19 29.59 19.03 10.01
N ILE A 20 29.82 20.30 10.35
CA ILE A 20 29.96 21.37 9.35
C ILE A 20 31.14 21.06 8.42
N TRP A 21 32.28 20.64 8.99
CA TRP A 21 33.45 20.25 8.22
C TRP A 21 33.14 19.10 7.25
N ALA A 22 32.44 18.05 7.70
CA ALA A 22 32.08 16.93 6.84
C ALA A 22 31.15 17.31 5.67
N ILE A 23 30.37 18.39 5.82
CA ILE A 23 29.32 18.79 4.86
C ILE A 23 29.78 19.95 3.94
N ALA A 24 30.80 20.71 4.34
CA ALA A 24 31.31 21.85 3.58
C ALA A 24 32.07 21.43 2.31
N ARG A 25 31.98 22.26 1.27
CA ARG A 25 32.60 22.05 -0.04
C ARG A 25 34.13 22.07 -0.01
N ASP A 26 34.71 22.79 0.95
CA ASP A 26 36.16 22.99 1.07
C ASP A 26 36.91 21.71 1.49
N ASN A 27 36.19 20.62 1.77
CA ASN A 27 36.80 19.30 1.89
C ASN A 27 37.15 18.72 0.50
N ASN A 28 38.38 18.21 0.37
CA ASN A 28 38.94 17.67 -0.89
C ASN A 28 38.18 16.46 -1.50
N TYR A 29 37.11 15.99 -0.88
CA TYR A 29 36.28 14.88 -1.35
C TYR A 29 35.00 15.38 -2.01
N GLN A 30 35.12 16.00 -3.19
CA GLN A 30 34.00 16.17 -4.10
C GLN A 30 33.86 14.91 -4.96
N PRO A 31 32.66 14.30 -5.05
CA PRO A 31 32.45 13.17 -5.94
C PRO A 31 32.66 13.60 -7.40
N THR A 32 33.37 12.76 -8.16
CA THR A 32 33.41 12.86 -9.62
C THR A 32 32.05 12.49 -10.20
N LEU A 33 31.85 12.67 -11.51
CA LEU A 33 30.64 12.19 -12.19
C LEU A 33 30.37 10.70 -11.93
N LEU A 34 31.42 9.86 -12.01
CA LEU A 34 31.33 8.44 -11.67
C LEU A 34 30.99 8.23 -10.20
N GLY A 35 31.53 9.07 -9.30
CA GLY A 35 31.17 9.07 -7.88
C GLY A 35 29.69 9.38 -7.64
N HIS A 36 29.11 10.32 -8.38
CA HIS A 36 27.67 10.60 -8.32
C HIS A 36 26.83 9.42 -8.79
N ILE A 37 27.19 8.83 -9.93
CA ILE A 37 26.49 7.65 -10.48
C ILE A 37 26.56 6.48 -9.49
N ALA A 38 27.73 6.21 -8.92
CA ALA A 38 27.91 5.15 -7.94
C ALA A 38 27.09 5.41 -6.67
N LEU A 39 27.07 6.65 -6.16
CA LEU A 39 26.28 7.03 -5.00
C LEU A 39 24.78 6.88 -5.25
N SER A 40 24.28 7.33 -6.41
CA SER A 40 22.87 7.18 -6.77
C SER A 40 22.49 5.72 -6.94
N GLY A 41 23.33 4.92 -7.59
CA GLY A 41 23.16 3.47 -7.73
C GLY A 41 23.11 2.77 -6.37
N ALA A 42 24.00 3.14 -5.44
CA ALA A 42 23.99 2.61 -4.08
C ALA A 42 22.69 2.95 -3.33
N LEU A 43 22.21 4.20 -3.40
CA LEU A 43 20.95 4.63 -2.76
C LEU A 43 19.74 3.89 -3.33
N ILE A 44 19.66 3.74 -4.64
CA ILE A 44 18.59 2.98 -5.31
C ILE A 44 18.65 1.50 -4.90
N SER A 45 19.85 0.94 -4.82
CA SER A 45 20.03 -0.46 -4.39
C SER A 45 19.60 -0.66 -2.94
N ILE A 46 19.93 0.27 -2.05
CA ILE A 46 19.45 0.25 -0.65
C ILE A 46 17.93 0.32 -0.62
N ALA A 47 17.32 1.25 -1.36
CA ALA A 47 15.86 1.36 -1.42
C ALA A 47 15.20 0.07 -1.93
N LEU A 48 15.79 -0.58 -2.94
CA LEU A 48 15.31 -1.87 -3.46
C LEU A 48 15.47 -3.00 -2.43
N ILE A 49 16.60 -3.08 -1.75
CA ILE A 49 16.83 -4.07 -0.68
C ILE A 49 15.84 -3.85 0.46
N SER A 50 15.64 -2.60 0.89
CA SER A 50 14.63 -2.25 1.89
C SER A 50 13.22 -2.65 1.44
N TRP A 51 12.87 -2.44 0.17
CA TRP A 51 11.60 -2.89 -0.39
C TRP A 51 11.44 -4.41 -0.29
N ILE A 52 12.48 -5.19 -0.64
CA ILE A 52 12.45 -6.66 -0.54
C ILE A 52 12.28 -7.11 0.92
N ILE A 53 13.03 -6.53 1.85
CA ILE A 53 12.93 -6.84 3.28
C ILE A 53 11.52 -6.54 3.79
N MET A 54 11.00 -5.35 3.48
CA MET A 54 9.64 -4.96 3.87
C MET A 54 8.58 -5.87 3.24
N PHE A 55 8.79 -6.35 2.01
CA PHE A 55 7.90 -7.32 1.38
C PHE A 55 7.87 -8.66 2.14
N VAL A 56 9.03 -9.17 2.57
CA VAL A 56 9.13 -10.39 3.38
C VAL A 56 8.45 -10.20 4.73
N ILE A 57 8.75 -9.11 5.44
CA ILE A 57 8.13 -8.78 6.74
C ILE A 57 6.60 -8.66 6.60
N SER A 58 6.15 -7.92 5.59
CA SER A 58 4.71 -7.70 5.38
C SER A 58 3.99 -8.99 4.99
N THR A 59 4.68 -9.94 4.35
CA THR A 59 4.13 -11.29 4.08
C THR A 59 4.01 -12.13 5.34
N ALA A 60 4.92 -11.96 6.32
CA ALA A 60 4.77 -12.60 7.62
C ALA A 60 3.59 -12.01 8.38
N TRP A 61 3.48 -10.67 8.43
CA TRP A 61 2.37 -9.97 9.09
C TRP A 61 1.01 -10.23 8.44
N GLU A 62 0.95 -10.38 7.11
CA GLU A 62 -0.28 -10.74 6.40
C GLU A 62 -0.89 -12.03 6.95
N LYS A 63 -0.07 -13.01 7.32
CA LYS A 63 -0.55 -14.29 7.87
C LYS A 63 -1.13 -14.14 9.28
N GLU A 64 -0.59 -13.22 10.07
CA GLU A 64 -1.07 -12.95 11.43
C GLU A 64 -2.33 -12.08 11.41
N TRP A 65 -2.40 -11.12 10.50
CA TRP A 65 -3.47 -10.12 10.45
C TRP A 65 -4.72 -10.61 9.73
N ILE A 66 -4.56 -11.40 8.67
CA ILE A 66 -5.70 -11.96 7.93
C ILE A 66 -6.16 -13.23 8.64
N PHE A 67 -7.14 -13.07 9.53
CA PHE A 67 -7.81 -14.20 10.16
C PHE A 67 -8.53 -15.04 9.08
N LYS A 68 -7.98 -16.20 8.75
CA LYS A 68 -8.67 -17.17 7.88
C LYS A 68 -9.48 -18.11 8.77
N PRO A 69 -10.82 -18.14 8.65
CA PRO A 69 -11.63 -19.05 9.44
C PRO A 69 -11.27 -20.50 9.12
N GLU A 70 -11.48 -21.39 10.09
CA GLU A 70 -11.31 -22.83 9.90
C GLU A 70 -12.20 -23.32 8.75
N ARG A 71 -11.61 -24.04 7.80
CA ARG A 71 -12.35 -24.59 6.65
C ARG A 71 -13.20 -25.76 7.09
N ILE A 72 -14.45 -25.76 6.65
CA ILE A 72 -15.40 -26.83 6.95
C ILE A 72 -15.32 -27.85 5.82
N THR A 73 -15.20 -29.12 6.18
CA THR A 73 -15.12 -30.18 5.17
C THR A 73 -16.48 -30.39 4.51
N VAL A 74 -16.47 -30.98 3.31
CA VAL A 74 -17.72 -31.27 2.59
C VAL A 74 -18.59 -32.24 3.40
N GLU A 75 -17.98 -33.20 4.08
CA GLU A 75 -18.68 -34.17 4.92
C GLU A 75 -19.36 -33.49 6.13
N GLN A 76 -18.67 -32.55 6.78
CA GLN A 76 -19.26 -31.76 7.86
C GLN A 76 -20.44 -30.92 7.36
N LEU A 77 -20.29 -30.33 6.16
CA LEU A 77 -21.33 -29.52 5.53
C LEU A 77 -22.55 -30.37 5.12
N GLU A 78 -22.31 -31.56 4.57
CA GLU A 78 -23.35 -32.54 4.23
C GLU A 78 -24.12 -32.98 5.47
N SER A 79 -23.39 -33.29 6.56
CA SER A 79 -23.99 -33.67 7.84
C SER A 79 -24.85 -32.57 8.43
N ALA A 80 -24.38 -31.32 8.42
CA ALA A 80 -25.15 -30.17 8.88
C ALA A 80 -26.39 -29.94 8.01
N THR A 81 -26.24 -29.97 6.69
CA THR A 81 -27.33 -29.75 5.74
C THR A 81 -28.41 -30.83 5.83
N ALA A 82 -28.04 -32.07 6.14
CA ALA A 82 -29.00 -33.17 6.29
C ALA A 82 -30.02 -32.94 7.42
N LYS A 83 -29.67 -32.17 8.45
CA LYS A 83 -30.57 -31.86 9.59
C LYS A 83 -31.79 -31.04 9.19
N LEU A 84 -31.69 -30.29 8.09
CA LEU A 84 -32.77 -29.43 7.58
C LEU A 84 -33.80 -30.18 6.73
N SER A 85 -33.63 -31.49 6.53
CA SER A 85 -34.44 -32.31 5.61
C SER A 85 -34.62 -31.71 4.19
N PRO A 86 -33.56 -31.18 3.55
CA PRO A 86 -33.68 -30.62 2.21
C PRO A 86 -33.80 -31.70 1.15
N THR A 87 -34.33 -31.34 -0.02
CA THR A 87 -34.20 -32.15 -1.23
C THR A 87 -32.73 -32.32 -1.63
N ILE A 88 -32.44 -33.33 -2.46
CA ILE A 88 -31.07 -33.57 -2.97
C ILE A 88 -30.53 -32.34 -3.72
N TYR A 89 -31.39 -31.68 -4.50
CA TYR A 89 -31.00 -30.48 -5.26
C TYR A 89 -30.70 -29.28 -4.34
N GLU A 90 -31.53 -29.05 -3.32
CA GLU A 90 -31.30 -27.98 -2.34
C GLU A 90 -30.00 -28.22 -1.56
N ARG A 91 -29.77 -29.46 -1.11
CA ARG A 91 -28.52 -29.85 -0.44
C ARG A 91 -27.30 -29.52 -1.28
N ASN A 92 -27.28 -30.00 -2.53
CA ASN A 92 -26.16 -29.76 -3.44
C ASN A 92 -25.96 -28.27 -3.72
N ARG A 93 -27.05 -27.50 -3.84
CA ARG A 93 -26.97 -26.06 -4.06
C ARG A 93 -26.39 -25.32 -2.86
N MET A 94 -26.83 -25.64 -1.64
CA MET A 94 -26.30 -25.02 -0.42
C MET A 94 -24.81 -25.32 -0.23
N ILE A 95 -24.40 -26.58 -0.48
CA ILE A 95 -22.99 -26.98 -0.45
C ILE A 95 -22.17 -26.17 -1.45
N SER A 96 -22.65 -26.09 -2.69
CA SER A 96 -21.98 -25.34 -3.76
C SER A 96 -21.89 -23.83 -3.45
N GLN A 97 -22.95 -23.23 -2.91
CA GLN A 97 -22.95 -21.81 -2.52
C GLN A 97 -21.95 -21.55 -1.38
N PHE A 98 -21.89 -22.43 -0.38
CA PHE A 98 -20.94 -22.30 0.72
C PHE A 98 -19.49 -22.38 0.24
N GLN A 99 -19.17 -23.37 -0.60
CA GLN A 99 -17.84 -23.48 -1.22
C GLN A 99 -17.49 -22.27 -2.07
N GLU A 100 -18.47 -21.72 -2.78
CA GLU A 100 -18.29 -20.48 -3.55
C GLU A 100 -18.00 -19.28 -2.64
N ILE A 101 -18.73 -19.13 -1.53
CA ILE A 101 -18.47 -18.10 -0.52
C ILE A 101 -17.04 -18.22 0.01
N GLU A 102 -16.59 -19.42 0.40
CA GLU A 102 -15.22 -19.62 0.92
C GLU A 102 -14.16 -19.29 -0.14
N ARG A 103 -14.34 -19.75 -1.38
CA ARG A 103 -13.43 -19.46 -2.49
C ARG A 103 -13.35 -17.96 -2.78
N LEU A 104 -14.47 -17.25 -2.75
CA LEU A 104 -14.51 -15.81 -2.99
C LEU A 104 -13.91 -15.03 -1.80
N ALA A 105 -14.18 -15.45 -0.57
CA ALA A 105 -13.56 -14.89 0.63
C ALA A 105 -12.04 -15.01 0.56
N ASP A 106 -11.50 -16.19 0.20
CA ASP A 106 -10.06 -16.40 0.05
C ASP A 106 -9.45 -15.53 -1.05
N LYS A 107 -10.14 -15.40 -2.19
CA LYS A 107 -9.70 -14.51 -3.27
C LYS A 107 -9.60 -13.06 -2.78
N HIS A 108 -10.61 -12.59 -2.05
CA HIS A 108 -10.63 -11.22 -1.53
C HIS A 108 -9.64 -10.98 -0.40
N ALA A 109 -9.40 -11.98 0.46
CA ALA A 109 -8.33 -11.96 1.44
C ALA A 109 -6.96 -11.77 0.76
N ASN A 110 -6.69 -12.49 -0.32
CA ASN A 110 -5.43 -12.36 -1.07
C ASN A 110 -5.30 -10.98 -1.74
N ILE A 111 -6.39 -10.43 -2.30
CA ILE A 111 -6.39 -9.08 -2.89
C ILE A 111 -6.15 -8.02 -1.80
N MET A 112 -6.83 -8.14 -0.66
CA MET A 112 -6.64 -7.27 0.51
C MET A 112 -5.19 -7.33 0.99
N GLY A 113 -4.61 -8.53 1.14
CA GLY A 113 -3.22 -8.73 1.51
C GLY A 113 -2.23 -8.11 0.52
N PHE A 114 -2.51 -8.20 -0.78
CA PHE A 114 -1.71 -7.51 -1.80
C PHE A 114 -1.69 -5.99 -1.61
N PHE A 115 -2.87 -5.35 -1.52
CA PHE A 115 -2.95 -3.89 -1.34
C PHE A 115 -2.37 -3.43 0.00
N TYR A 116 -2.59 -4.20 1.07
CA TYR A 116 -1.97 -3.96 2.36
C TYR A 116 -0.45 -3.87 2.23
N LYS A 117 0.19 -4.92 1.68
CA LYS A 117 1.66 -4.95 1.51
C LYS A 117 2.15 -3.77 0.69
N GLN A 118 1.54 -3.51 -0.46
CA GLN A 118 1.98 -2.41 -1.34
C GLN A 118 1.81 -1.04 -0.68
N TYR A 119 0.72 -0.82 0.04
CA TYR A 119 0.45 0.43 0.75
C TYR A 119 1.49 0.69 1.84
N TYR A 120 1.73 -0.29 2.73
CA TYR A 120 2.67 -0.12 3.84
C TYR A 120 4.13 -0.02 3.37
N ILE A 121 4.53 -0.78 2.35
CA ILE A 121 5.88 -0.67 1.77
C ILE A 121 6.08 0.72 1.16
N SER A 122 5.10 1.22 0.41
CA SER A 122 5.16 2.55 -0.22
C SER A 122 5.23 3.65 0.85
N LEU A 123 4.37 3.57 1.88
CA LEU A 123 4.33 4.53 2.98
C LEU A 123 5.64 4.55 3.78
N ALA A 124 6.19 3.38 4.11
CA ALA A 124 7.44 3.26 4.86
C ALA A 124 8.65 3.77 4.06
N THR A 125 8.75 3.37 2.78
CA THR A 125 9.85 3.80 1.89
C THR A 125 9.80 5.31 1.65
N MET A 126 8.60 5.84 1.38
CA MET A 126 8.37 7.28 1.24
C MET A 126 8.73 8.03 2.52
N GLY A 127 8.28 7.57 3.70
CA GLY A 127 8.57 8.21 4.98
C GLY A 127 10.08 8.25 5.29
N ALA A 128 10.78 7.13 5.11
CA ALA A 128 12.22 7.04 5.34
C ALA A 128 13.02 7.94 4.39
N CYS A 129 12.69 7.93 3.09
CA CYS A 129 13.36 8.79 2.11
C CYS A 129 13.03 10.26 2.31
N ALA A 130 11.79 10.60 2.71
CA ALA A 130 11.39 11.97 3.02
C ALA A 130 12.18 12.52 4.22
N ALA A 131 12.36 11.72 5.27
CA ALA A 131 13.19 12.11 6.41
C ALA A 131 14.64 12.42 5.98
N LEU A 132 15.25 11.55 5.16
CA LEU A 132 16.60 11.78 4.61
C LEU A 132 16.66 13.03 3.72
N ALA A 133 15.66 13.26 2.89
CA ALA A 133 15.57 14.44 2.04
C ALA A 133 15.46 15.73 2.88
N ILE A 134 14.63 15.73 3.93
CA ILE A 134 14.46 16.88 4.84
C ILE A 134 15.77 17.20 5.57
N VAL A 135 16.46 16.18 6.10
CA VAL A 135 17.75 16.38 6.77
C VAL A 135 18.78 16.94 5.78
N SER A 136 18.83 16.40 4.57
CA SER A 136 19.75 16.89 3.53
C SER A 136 19.44 18.35 3.16
N LEU A 137 18.16 18.67 2.94
CA LEU A 137 17.70 20.02 2.62
C LEU A 137 17.99 21.03 3.74
N PHE A 138 17.86 20.62 5.00
CA PHE A 138 18.19 21.46 6.15
C PHE A 138 19.67 21.89 6.11
N PHE A 139 20.58 20.94 5.88
CA PHE A 139 22.01 21.24 5.78
C PHE A 139 22.36 22.06 4.53
N ILE A 140 21.75 21.74 3.38
CA ILE A 140 21.90 22.53 2.14
C ILE A 140 21.45 23.98 2.38
N SER A 141 20.33 24.17 3.09
CA SER A 141 19.79 25.51 3.38
C SER A 141 20.67 26.31 4.35
N LYS A 142 21.34 25.63 5.28
CA LYS A 142 22.25 26.28 6.25
C LYS A 142 23.60 26.66 5.65
N VAL A 143 24.17 25.81 4.80
CA VAL A 143 25.50 26.03 4.19
C VAL A 143 25.40 26.83 2.89
N GLY A 144 24.28 26.69 2.18
CA GLY A 144 24.06 27.24 0.85
C GLY A 144 24.39 26.24 -0.26
N TRP A 145 23.61 26.27 -1.35
CA TRP A 145 23.73 25.36 -2.48
C TRP A 145 25.12 25.36 -3.14
N GLU A 146 25.80 26.49 -3.17
CA GLU A 146 27.13 26.61 -3.81
C GLU A 146 28.28 26.08 -2.95
N ARG A 147 28.08 25.97 -1.63
CA ARG A 147 29.15 25.67 -0.66
C ARG A 147 28.96 24.33 0.03
N VAL A 148 27.88 23.61 -0.24
CA VAL A 148 27.62 22.28 0.30
C VAL A 148 28.28 21.21 -0.56
N ASN A 149 28.65 20.08 0.04
CA ASN A 149 29.18 18.93 -0.70
C ASN A 149 28.16 18.42 -1.74
N ASN A 150 28.59 18.23 -2.99
CA ASN A 150 27.72 17.77 -4.07
C ASN A 150 27.11 16.38 -3.79
N ALA A 151 27.76 15.54 -2.98
CA ALA A 151 27.20 14.26 -2.54
C ALA A 151 25.88 14.44 -1.78
N LEU A 152 25.78 15.47 -0.93
CA LEU A 152 24.57 15.74 -0.15
C LEU A 152 23.42 16.23 -1.04
N ILE A 153 23.73 17.06 -2.04
CA ILE A 153 22.77 17.45 -3.08
C ILE A 153 22.26 16.22 -3.83
N ASN A 154 23.16 15.29 -4.19
CA ASN A 154 22.77 14.07 -4.89
C ASN A 154 21.86 13.18 -4.03
N ILE A 155 22.18 12.99 -2.75
CA ILE A 155 21.32 12.26 -1.80
C ILE A 155 19.94 12.91 -1.75
N PHE A 156 19.87 14.24 -1.61
CA PHE A 156 18.62 14.98 -1.58
C PHE A 156 17.78 14.75 -2.86
N ILE A 157 18.39 14.85 -4.04
CA ILE A 157 17.69 14.67 -5.32
C ILE A 157 17.16 13.24 -5.47
N VAL A 158 18.01 12.23 -5.22
CA VAL A 158 17.63 10.82 -5.38
C VAL A 158 16.52 10.45 -4.40
N THR A 159 16.67 10.80 -3.11
CA THR A 159 15.66 10.50 -2.09
C THR A 159 14.34 11.22 -2.38
N SER A 160 14.36 12.47 -2.84
CA SER A 160 13.15 13.20 -3.27
C SER A 160 12.47 12.53 -4.46
N GLY A 161 13.24 12.06 -5.45
CA GLY A 161 12.70 11.29 -6.58
C GLY A 161 12.01 10.00 -6.15
N ILE A 162 12.60 9.27 -5.21
CA ILE A 162 12.01 8.05 -4.63
C ILE A 162 10.70 8.38 -3.88
N VAL A 163 10.67 9.46 -3.10
CA VAL A 163 9.46 9.94 -2.41
C VAL A 163 8.34 10.22 -3.40
N ILE A 164 8.63 10.97 -4.47
CA ILE A 164 7.65 11.30 -5.52
C ILE A 164 7.16 10.02 -6.21
N PHE A 165 8.07 9.09 -6.54
CA PHE A 165 7.73 7.84 -7.20
C PHE A 165 6.77 6.98 -6.37
N TYR A 166 7.12 6.67 -5.12
CA TYR A 166 6.27 5.84 -4.25
C TYR A 166 4.98 6.54 -3.84
N GLY A 167 5.02 7.87 -3.64
CA GLY A 167 3.83 8.68 -3.39
C GLY A 167 2.85 8.59 -4.56
N ASN A 168 3.33 8.79 -5.79
CA ASN A 168 2.49 8.71 -6.99
C ASN A 168 1.98 7.29 -7.25
N ILE A 169 2.80 6.25 -7.06
CA ILE A 169 2.32 4.86 -7.20
C ILE A 169 1.15 4.60 -6.24
N SER A 170 1.27 5.03 -4.98
CA SER A 170 0.20 4.82 -4.01
C SER A 170 -1.10 5.54 -4.40
N LEU A 171 -0.99 6.75 -4.95
CA LEU A 171 -2.12 7.54 -5.45
C LEU A 171 -2.75 6.99 -6.73
N ILE A 172 -1.94 6.69 -7.76
CA ILE A 172 -2.40 6.18 -9.06
C ILE A 172 -3.21 4.88 -8.88
N PHE A 173 -2.67 3.97 -8.06
CA PHE A 173 -3.31 2.69 -7.77
C PHE A 173 -4.27 2.75 -6.59
N GLN A 174 -4.58 3.95 -6.06
CA GLN A 174 -5.51 4.17 -4.95
C GLN A 174 -5.37 3.10 -3.85
N GLN A 175 -4.13 2.79 -3.44
CA GLN A 175 -3.84 1.56 -2.70
C GLN A 175 -4.63 1.49 -1.38
N LYS A 176 -4.82 2.63 -0.72
CA LYS A 176 -5.65 2.76 0.49
C LYS A 176 -7.12 2.45 0.21
N ASP A 177 -7.72 3.09 -0.80
CA ASP A 177 -9.14 2.90 -1.12
C ASP A 177 -9.41 1.46 -1.57
N ASN A 178 -8.48 0.88 -2.34
CA ASN A 178 -8.54 -0.52 -2.75
C ASN A 178 -8.40 -1.50 -1.58
N LEU A 179 -7.56 -1.18 -0.59
CA LEU A 179 -7.45 -1.95 0.65
C LEU A 179 -8.76 -1.91 1.43
N GLU A 180 -9.31 -0.72 1.68
CA GLU A 180 -10.56 -0.53 2.43
C GLU A 180 -11.75 -1.21 1.72
N ALA A 181 -11.85 -1.08 0.39
CA ALA A 181 -12.88 -1.73 -0.40
C ALA A 181 -12.76 -3.26 -0.35
N SER A 182 -11.55 -3.81 -0.48
CA SER A 182 -11.30 -5.25 -0.42
C SER A 182 -11.58 -5.82 0.97
N GLN A 183 -11.23 -5.08 2.02
CA GLN A 183 -11.53 -5.43 3.41
C GLN A 183 -13.04 -5.51 3.65
N LYS A 184 -13.80 -4.51 3.20
CA LYS A 184 -15.26 -4.52 3.33
C LYS A 184 -15.89 -5.73 2.63
N ILE A 185 -15.47 -6.03 1.41
CA ILE A 185 -15.96 -7.19 0.66
C ILE A 185 -15.61 -8.50 1.39
N TYR A 186 -14.38 -8.62 1.89
CA TYR A 186 -13.94 -9.78 2.64
C TYR A 186 -14.79 -10.02 3.89
N VAL A 187 -15.00 -8.97 4.70
CA VAL A 187 -15.85 -9.04 5.90
C VAL A 187 -17.30 -9.42 5.56
N ASN A 188 -17.85 -8.92 4.45
CA ASN A 188 -19.18 -9.29 3.99
C ASN A 188 -19.28 -10.79 3.64
N TYR A 189 -18.26 -11.36 2.97
CA TYR A 189 -18.23 -12.81 2.72
C TYR A 189 -18.11 -13.61 4.01
N LEU A 190 -17.34 -13.16 5.00
CA LEU A 190 -17.28 -13.81 6.32
C LEU A 190 -18.62 -13.74 7.05
N GLY A 191 -19.33 -12.60 6.96
CA GLY A 191 -20.68 -12.45 7.45
C GLY A 191 -21.61 -13.48 6.83
N LEU A 192 -21.71 -13.49 5.50
CA LEU A 192 -22.55 -14.44 4.76
C LEU A 192 -22.18 -15.90 5.04
N ARG A 193 -20.88 -16.21 5.19
CA ARG A 193 -20.41 -17.54 5.60
C ARG A 193 -20.99 -17.93 6.96
N ASN A 194 -20.89 -17.06 7.96
CA ASN A 194 -21.40 -17.33 9.30
C ASN A 194 -22.93 -17.43 9.33
N GLU A 195 -23.63 -16.65 8.49
CA GLU A 195 -25.08 -16.77 8.32
C GLU A 195 -25.48 -18.14 7.77
N VAL A 196 -24.78 -18.62 6.72
CA VAL A 196 -25.01 -19.96 6.17
C VAL A 196 -24.75 -21.04 7.22
N LEU A 197 -23.68 -20.93 8.01
CA LEU A 197 -23.41 -21.89 9.08
C LEU A 197 -24.45 -21.85 10.20
N SER A 198 -24.91 -20.66 10.57
CA SER A 198 -25.96 -20.49 11.57
C SER A 198 -27.27 -21.11 11.10
N TYR A 199 -27.64 -20.87 9.83
CA TYR A 199 -28.81 -21.49 9.21
C TYR A 199 -28.68 -23.01 9.13
N LEU A 200 -27.51 -23.53 8.75
CA LEU A 200 -27.25 -24.97 8.73
C LEU A 200 -27.33 -25.62 10.11
N ALA A 201 -27.04 -24.88 11.18
CA ALA A 201 -27.13 -25.37 12.54
C ALA A 201 -28.55 -25.30 13.13
N THR A 202 -29.32 -24.26 12.79
CA THR A 202 -30.57 -23.91 13.47
C THR A 202 -31.83 -24.02 12.60
N GLY A 203 -31.68 -23.90 11.27
CA GLY A 203 -32.80 -23.72 10.34
C GLY A 203 -33.41 -22.32 10.37
N GLU A 204 -32.78 -21.37 11.07
CA GLU A 204 -33.25 -20.00 11.24
C GLU A 204 -32.27 -18.98 10.63
N THR A 205 -32.80 -17.84 10.18
CA THR A 205 -31.98 -16.70 9.74
C THR A 205 -31.39 -15.95 10.94
N ILE A 206 -30.50 -14.99 10.69
CA ILE A 206 -30.00 -14.06 11.73
C ILE A 206 -31.08 -13.23 12.41
N ALA A 207 -32.27 -13.12 11.82
CA ALA A 207 -33.43 -12.46 12.40
C ALA A 207 -34.30 -13.41 13.24
N ASN A 208 -33.82 -14.65 13.49
CA ASN A 208 -34.56 -15.74 14.12
C ASN A 208 -35.85 -16.11 13.35
N GLU A 209 -35.83 -15.95 12.02
CA GLU A 209 -36.94 -16.36 11.18
C GLU A 209 -36.70 -17.78 10.65
N SER A 210 -37.63 -18.69 10.94
CA SER A 210 -37.60 -20.02 10.34
C SER A 210 -38.03 -19.94 8.87
N ILE A 211 -37.12 -20.28 7.96
CA ILE A 211 -37.38 -20.28 6.52
C ILE A 211 -36.98 -21.60 5.88
N THR A 212 -37.65 -21.94 4.78
CA THR A 212 -37.36 -23.18 4.05
C THR A 212 -36.00 -23.11 3.33
N PRO A 213 -35.34 -24.27 3.10
CA PRO A 213 -34.06 -24.31 2.37
C PRO A 213 -34.11 -23.60 1.02
N ALA A 214 -35.15 -23.81 0.21
CA ALA A 214 -35.35 -23.09 -1.05
C ALA A 214 -35.32 -21.55 -0.90
N LYS A 215 -35.99 -21.00 0.13
CA LYS A 215 -36.00 -19.55 0.37
C LYS A 215 -34.63 -19.05 0.80
N PHE A 216 -33.92 -19.80 1.64
CA PHE A 216 -32.57 -19.44 2.06
C PHE A 216 -31.56 -19.51 0.91
N ILE A 217 -31.67 -20.48 0.01
CA ILE A 217 -30.84 -20.56 -1.21
C ILE A 217 -30.99 -19.28 -2.05
N HIS A 218 -32.22 -18.82 -2.28
CA HIS A 218 -32.46 -17.58 -3.02
C HIS A 218 -31.96 -16.32 -2.28
N TYR A 219 -32.02 -16.33 -0.96
CA TYR A 219 -31.40 -15.29 -0.14
C TYR A 219 -29.89 -15.25 -0.38
N VAL A 220 -29.19 -16.38 -0.25
CA VAL A 220 -27.74 -16.48 -0.46
C VAL A 220 -27.35 -16.09 -1.89
N ASP A 221 -28.12 -16.49 -2.91
CA ASP A 221 -27.88 -16.08 -4.30
C ASP A 221 -27.94 -14.56 -4.50
N ARG A 222 -28.89 -13.89 -3.84
CA ARG A 222 -29.03 -12.44 -3.89
C ARG A 222 -27.87 -11.74 -3.18
N GLU A 223 -27.47 -12.24 -2.02
CA GLU A 223 -26.33 -11.66 -1.27
C GLU A 223 -25.00 -11.90 -1.98
N LEU A 224 -24.77 -13.10 -2.54
CA LEU A 224 -23.60 -13.35 -3.40
C LEU A 224 -23.54 -12.36 -4.57
N LYS A 225 -24.68 -12.12 -5.23
CA LYS A 225 -24.76 -11.14 -6.31
C LYS A 225 -24.48 -9.71 -5.82
N SER A 226 -24.96 -9.32 -4.63
CA SER A 226 -24.76 -7.99 -4.06
C SER A 226 -23.29 -7.73 -3.70
N ILE A 227 -22.58 -8.75 -3.22
CA ILE A 227 -21.18 -8.67 -2.78
C ILE A 227 -20.20 -8.77 -3.96
N SER A 228 -20.58 -9.40 -5.08
CA SER A 228 -19.70 -9.77 -6.20
C SER A 228 -18.98 -8.62 -6.95
N PHE A 229 -19.33 -7.36 -6.70
CA PHE A 229 -18.73 -6.22 -7.40
C PHE A 229 -17.38 -5.80 -6.81
N VAL A 230 -16.30 -6.25 -7.45
CA VAL A 230 -14.96 -5.73 -7.21
C VAL A 230 -14.80 -4.41 -7.97
N ARG A 231 -14.72 -3.29 -7.25
CA ARG A 231 -14.29 -2.02 -7.83
C ARG A 231 -12.82 -1.82 -7.48
N LEU A 232 -11.93 -2.11 -8.43
CA LEU A 232 -10.56 -1.66 -8.34
C LEU A 232 -10.54 -0.18 -8.69
N GLY A 233 -10.26 0.65 -7.69
CA GLY A 233 -9.95 2.06 -7.86
C GLY A 233 -8.68 2.20 -8.69
N PHE A 234 -8.80 2.90 -9.80
CA PHE A 234 -7.69 3.34 -10.62
C PHE A 234 -8.02 4.76 -11.05
N ASP A 235 -7.11 5.70 -10.80
CA ASP A 235 -7.32 7.07 -11.29
C ASP A 235 -6.62 7.26 -12.65
N PRO A 236 -7.32 7.09 -13.78
CA PRO A 236 -6.70 7.33 -15.09
C PRO A 236 -6.27 8.78 -15.29
N LYS A 237 -6.84 9.74 -14.54
CA LYS A 237 -6.47 11.16 -14.64
C LYS A 237 -5.12 11.46 -13.99
N SER A 238 -4.66 10.58 -13.09
CA SER A 238 -3.34 10.68 -12.47
C SER A 238 -2.21 10.21 -13.41
N ILE A 239 -2.54 9.62 -14.56
CA ILE A 239 -1.57 9.29 -15.61
C ILE A 239 -1.36 10.53 -16.50
N PRO A 240 -0.13 11.05 -16.64
CA PRO A 240 0.14 12.12 -17.57
C PRO A 240 -0.22 11.71 -19.00
N ASP A 241 -0.95 12.57 -19.72
CA ASP A 241 -1.27 12.35 -21.13
C ASP A 241 -0.04 12.66 -22.01
N PHE A 242 0.78 11.64 -22.25
CA PHE A 242 1.96 11.75 -23.11
C PHE A 242 1.62 11.88 -24.60
N SER A 243 0.36 11.67 -25.00
CA SER A 243 -0.05 11.76 -26.41
C SER A 243 0.09 13.17 -26.97
N LYS A 244 0.11 14.22 -26.13
CA LYS A 244 0.30 15.60 -26.60
C LYS A 244 1.76 15.98 -26.76
N GLN A 245 2.66 15.35 -26.02
CA GLN A 245 4.10 15.69 -26.05
C GLN A 245 4.84 15.17 -27.29
N PHE A 246 4.32 14.13 -27.97
CA PHE A 246 4.95 13.58 -29.17
C PHE A 246 4.44 14.16 -30.48
N TYR A 247 3.30 14.86 -30.47
CA TYR A 247 2.65 15.35 -31.70
C TYR A 247 2.79 16.86 -31.92
N ASP A 248 3.19 17.63 -30.91
CA ASP A 248 3.63 19.02 -31.08
C ASP A 248 5.07 19.07 -31.63
N LYS A 249 5.25 18.57 -32.86
CA LYS A 249 6.46 18.86 -33.63
C LYS A 249 6.39 20.35 -34.02
N PRO A 250 7.35 21.20 -33.64
CA PRO A 250 7.35 22.58 -34.10
C PRO A 250 7.39 22.56 -35.63
N ALA A 251 6.45 23.27 -36.25
CA ALA A 251 6.43 23.45 -37.70
C ALA A 251 7.81 23.97 -38.11
N THR A 252 8.55 23.19 -38.89
CA THR A 252 9.81 23.62 -39.49
C THR A 252 9.52 24.85 -40.34
N SER A 253 9.92 26.03 -39.86
CA SER A 253 9.89 27.25 -40.66
C SER A 253 10.84 27.05 -41.85
N LYS A 254 10.28 27.08 -43.06
CA LYS A 254 11.04 27.13 -44.31
C LYS A 254 11.55 28.54 -44.55
#